data_AF-A0AAV5FHH0-F1
#
_entry.id   AF-A0AAV5FHH0-F1
#
_cell.length_a   1.000
_cell.length_b   1.000
_cell.length_c   1.000
_cell.angle_alpha   90.00
_cell.angle_beta   90.00
_cell.angle_gamma   90.00
#
_symmetry.space_group_name_H-M   'P 1'
#
loop_
_entity.id
_entity.type
_entity.pdbx_description
1 polymer ?
#
loop_
_entity_poly.entity_id
_entity_poly.type
_entity_poly.pdbx_seq_one_letter_code
_entity_poly.pdbx_strand_id
1 'polypeptide(L)'
;MGQRIQDLSPLIFSMVPTRIVKKRTVREALAGMGWTRDIHSMVTLEVIHEFIRLGDFLTDITLQPGVPDRLLSSSGQYSAKSA
;
A
#
# COMPACT_ATOMS: atom_id res chain seq x y z
N MET A 1 -6.96 14.37 -0.88
CA MET A 1 -7.02 13.60 -2.14
C MET A 1 -6.40 12.23 -1.89
N GLY A 2 -7.01 11.15 -2.37
CA GLY A 2 -6.39 9.83 -2.32
C GLY A 2 -5.46 9.62 -3.50
N GLN A 3 -4.34 8.93 -3.28
CA GLN A 3 -3.41 8.51 -4.33
C GLN A 3 -3.23 6.99 -4.26
N ARG A 4 -3.09 6.34 -5.41
CA ARG A 4 -2.87 4.89 -5.44
C ARG A 4 -1.40 4.61 -5.13
N ILE A 5 -1.12 3.48 -4.46
CA ILE A 5 0.26 3.07 -4.16
C ILE A 5 1.08 2.91 -5.46
N GLN A 6 0.49 2.41 -6.54
CA GLN A 6 1.17 2.31 -7.84
C GLN A 6 1.61 3.67 -8.41
N ASP A 7 0.92 4.77 -8.06
CA ASP A 7 1.22 6.11 -8.57
C ASP A 7 2.28 6.78 -7.67
N LEU A 8 2.28 6.45 -6.37
CA LEU A 8 3.27 6.90 -5.39
C LEU A 8 4.59 6.14 -5.48
N SER A 9 4.52 4.85 -5.77
CA SER A 9 5.63 3.91 -5.69
C SER A 9 5.47 2.79 -6.74
N PRO A 10 5.68 3.10 -8.03
CA PRO A 10 5.53 2.15 -9.13
C PRO A 10 6.58 1.02 -9.12
N LEU A 11 7.83 1.30 -8.73
CA LEU A 11 8.89 0.29 -8.71
C LEU A 11 8.62 -0.74 -7.62
N ILE A 12 8.32 -0.29 -6.40
CA ILE A 12 7.97 -1.15 -5.28
C ILE A 12 6.70 -1.94 -5.60
N PHE A 13 5.69 -1.30 -6.20
CA PHE A 13 4.46 -1.98 -6.61
C PHE A 13 4.74 -3.13 -7.60
N SER A 14 5.63 -2.93 -8.56
CA SER A 14 6.01 -3.96 -9.54
C SER A 14 6.74 -5.17 -8.92
N MET A 15 7.37 -4.97 -7.77
CA MET A 15 8.16 -5.98 -7.07
C MET A 15 7.34 -6.85 -6.11
N VAL A 16 6.08 -6.49 -5.84
CA VAL A 16 5.19 -7.27 -4.97
C VAL A 16 4.41 -8.29 -5.81
N PRO A 17 4.64 -9.61 -5.63
CA PRO A 17 3.95 -10.61 -6.41
C PRO A 17 2.44 -10.60 -6.14
N THR A 18 1.64 -10.83 -7.18
CA THR A 18 0.17 -10.86 -7.09
C THR A 18 -0.35 -11.87 -6.05
N ARG A 19 0.37 -12.97 -5.81
CA ARG A 19 0.04 -13.95 -4.76
C ARG A 19 0.02 -13.34 -3.36
N ILE A 20 0.86 -12.33 -3.10
CA ILE A 20 0.98 -11.65 -1.82
C ILE A 20 -0.18 -10.66 -1.67
N VAL A 21 -0.41 -9.83 -2.70
CA VAL A 21 -1.51 -8.86 -2.74
C VAL A 21 -2.87 -9.51 -2.46
N LYS A 22 -3.08 -10.73 -2.96
CA LYS A 22 -4.33 -11.49 -2.75
C LYS A 22 -4.48 -12.13 -1.37
N LYS A 23 -3.40 -12.24 -0.60
CA LYS A 23 -3.36 -12.99 0.67
C LYS A 23 -3.15 -12.11 1.89
N ARG A 24 -2.66 -10.88 1.70
CA ARG A 24 -2.29 -9.99 2.79
C ARG A 24 -3.19 -8.77 2.81
N THR A 25 -3.79 -8.52 3.96
CA THR A 25 -4.57 -7.31 4.22
C THR A 25 -3.66 -6.11 4.48
N VAL A 26 -4.18 -4.89 4.30
CA VAL A 26 -3.45 -3.65 4.64
C VAL A 26 -3.00 -3.66 6.10
N ARG A 27 -3.84 -4.17 7.01
CA ARG A 27 -3.51 -4.33 8.43
C ARG A 27 -2.26 -5.17 8.64
N GLU A 28 -2.21 -6.36 8.03
CA GLU A 28 -1.06 -7.27 8.16
C GLU A 28 0.19 -6.71 7.49
N ALA A 29 0.03 -5.96 6.40
CA ALA A 29 1.14 -5.30 5.71
C ALA A 29 1.74 -4.14 6.53
N LEU A 30 0.92 -3.34 7.21
CA LEU A 30 1.40 -2.23 8.03
C LEU A 30 1.96 -2.70 9.38
N ALA A 31 1.42 -3.78 9.94
CA ALA A 31 1.86 -4.32 11.22
C ALA A 31 3.36 -4.65 11.20
N GLY A 32 4.13 -3.93 12.02
CA GLY A 32 5.58 -4.12 12.16
C GLY A 32 6.34 -4.03 10.85
N MET A 33 5.97 -3.10 9.96
CA MET A 33 6.60 -2.94 8.63
C MET A 33 6.53 -4.22 7.78
N GLY A 34 5.44 -5.00 7.91
CA GLY A 34 5.27 -6.29 7.25
C GLY A 34 5.42 -6.26 5.73
N TRP A 35 4.99 -5.16 5.09
CA TRP A 35 5.07 -4.91 3.65
C TRP A 35 6.50 -4.97 3.09
N THR A 36 7.51 -4.67 3.91
CA THR A 36 8.92 -4.73 3.49
C THR A 36 9.35 -6.14 3.09
N ARG A 37 8.74 -7.16 3.69
CA ARG A 37 9.00 -8.58 3.41
C ARG A 37 8.35 -9.07 2.11
N ASP A 38 7.46 -8.27 1.54
CA ASP A 38 6.68 -8.63 0.36
C ASP A 38 7.37 -8.22 -0.96
N ILE A 39 8.44 -7.45 -0.85
CA ILE A 39 9.25 -6.96 -1.96
C ILE A 39 10.29 -8.02 -2.31
N HIS A 40 10.24 -8.54 -3.54
CA HIS A 40 11.16 -9.55 -4.01
C HIS A 40 12.11 -8.97 -5.09
N SER A 41 13.42 -9.15 -4.88
CA SER A 41 14.49 -8.94 -5.88
C SER A 41 14.84 -7.49 -6.29
N MET A 42 16.11 -7.34 -6.71
CA MET A 42 16.86 -6.16 -7.20
C MET A 42 16.71 -4.83 -6.45
N VAL A 43 17.75 -4.53 -5.69
CA VAL A 43 17.94 -3.27 -4.96
C VAL A 43 18.75 -2.31 -5.83
N THR A 44 18.08 -1.55 -6.72
CA THR A 44 18.71 -0.38 -7.35
C THR A 44 18.61 0.83 -6.42
N LEU A 45 19.43 1.87 -6.63
CA LEU A 45 19.34 3.09 -5.84
C LEU A 45 17.94 3.74 -5.91
N GLU A 46 17.30 3.68 -7.08
CA GLU A 46 15.94 4.19 -7.31
C GLU A 46 14.92 3.46 -6.44
N VAL A 47 15.04 2.13 -6.35
CA VAL A 47 14.18 1.28 -5.51
C VAL A 47 14.39 1.59 -4.02
N ILE A 48 15.64 1.84 -3.59
CA ILE A 48 15.92 2.26 -2.21
C ILE A 48 15.24 3.61 -1.90
N HIS A 49 15.36 4.59 -2.80
CA HIS A 49 14.72 5.89 -2.60
C HIS A 49 13.19 5.78 -2.51
N GLU A 50 12.58 4.97 -3.36
CA GLU A 50 11.15 4.74 -3.34
C GLU A 50 10.70 3.98 -2.09
N PHE A 51 11.49 3.00 -1.65
CA PHE A 51 11.26 2.26 -0.41
C PHE A 51 11.26 3.18 0.82
N ILE A 52 12.26 4.07 0.95
CA ILE A 52 12.35 5.00 2.09
C ILE A 52 11.15 5.94 2.07
N ARG A 53 10.85 6.56 0.93
CA ARG A 53 9.72 7.49 0.78
C ARG A 53 8.38 6.82 1.10
N LEU A 54 8.17 5.60 0.62
CA LEU A 54 6.97 4.84 0.93
C LEU A 54 6.90 4.49 2.41
N GLY A 55 8.02 4.08 3.01
CA GLY A 55 8.12 3.81 4.44
C GLY A 55 7.70 5.00 5.29
N ASP A 56 8.29 6.16 5.04
CA ASP A 56 7.97 7.42 5.75
C ASP A 56 6.48 7.77 5.63
N PHE A 57 5.91 7.61 4.43
CA PHE A 57 4.48 7.85 4.20
C PHE A 57 3.59 6.85 4.96
N LEU A 58 3.96 5.58 4.98
CA LEU A 58 3.17 4.53 5.65
C LEU A 58 3.29 4.60 7.18
N THR A 59 4.39 5.13 7.74
CA THR A 59 4.54 5.31 9.19
C THR A 59 3.57 6.33 9.78
N ASP A 60 3.09 7.27 8.97
CA ASP A 60 2.09 8.26 9.38
C ASP A 60 0.65 7.69 9.37
N ILE A 61 0.45 6.47 8.86
CA ILE A 61 -0.87 5.83 8.77
C ILE A 61 -1.19 5.10 10.07
N THR A 62 -2.20 5.60 10.80
CA THR A 62 -2.78 4.90 11.95
C THR A 62 -4.09 4.23 11.58
N LEU A 63 -4.13 2.90 11.66
CA LEU A 63 -5.37 2.13 11.47
C LEU A 63 -6.28 2.30 12.68
N GLN A 64 -7.54 2.64 12.44
CA GLN A 64 -8.55 2.84 13.49
C GLN A 64 -9.42 1.58 13.63
N PRO A 65 -9.34 0.84 14.76
CA PRO A 65 -10.16 -0.35 14.96
C PRO A 65 -11.66 -0.01 14.96
N GLY A 66 -12.45 -0.77 14.22
CA GLY A 66 -13.91 -0.60 14.17
C GLY A 66 -14.40 0.58 13.32
N VAL A 67 -13.49 1.36 12.74
CA VAL A 67 -13.83 2.44 11.80
C VAL A 67 -13.66 1.91 10.37
N PRO A 68 -14.72 1.89 9.54
CA PRO A 68 -14.59 1.50 8.13
C PRO A 68 -13.64 2.42 7.36
N ASP A 69 -12.85 1.85 6.46
CA ASP A 69 -11.96 2.62 5.60
C ASP A 69 -12.76 3.57 4.70
N ARG A 70 -12.29 4.82 4.60
CA ARG A 70 -12.85 5.80 3.67
C ARG A 70 -12.14 5.70 2.33
N LEU A 71 -12.86 5.22 1.32
CA LEU A 71 -12.37 5.24 -0.05
C LEU A 71 -12.38 6.67 -0.58
N LEU A 72 -11.20 7.16 -0.95
CA LEU A 72 -11.02 8.47 -1.56
C LEU A 72 -11.18 8.32 -3.07
N SER A 73 -12.40 8.45 -3.59
CA SER A 73 -12.64 8.55 -5.04
C SER A 73 -12.54 10.01 -5.49
N SER A 74 -12.04 10.24 -6.71
CA SER A 74 -11.91 11.58 -7.31
C SER A 74 -13.24 12.31 -7.47
N SER A 75 -14.37 11.60 -7.45
CA SER A 75 -15.74 12.14 -7.53
C SER A 75 -16.50 12.09 -6.20
N GLY A 76 -15.93 11.52 -5.14
CA GLY A 76 -16.63 11.26 -3.87
C GLY A 76 -17.74 10.19 -3.95
N GLN A 77 -18.08 9.69 -5.14
CA GLN A 77 -19.06 8.61 -5.31
C GLN A 77 -18.34 7.28 -5.43
N TYR A 78 -18.45 6.47 -4.40
CA TYR A 78 -18.08 5.07 -4.43
C TYR A 78 -19.37 4.24 -4.42
N SER A 79 -19.66 3.56 -5.53
CA SER A 79 -20.74 2.58 -5.62
C SER A 79 -20.13 1.19 -5.58
N ALA A 80 -20.12 0.56 -4.40
CA ALA A 80 -19.92 -0.88 -4.30
C ALA A 80 -21.26 -1.56 -4.56
N LYS A 81 -21.33 -2.39 -5.61
CA LYS A 81 -22.38 -3.40 -5.74
C LYS A 81 -22.04 -4.54 -4.77
N SER A 82 -22.87 -4.72 -3.74
CA SER A 82 -22.83 -5.95 -2.94
C SER A 82 -23.19 -7.13 -3.83
N ALA A 83 -22.42 -8.22 -3.73
CA ALA A 83 -22.75 -9.53 -4.25
C ALA A 83 -23.50 -10.34 -3.19
#